data_AF-A0ABD1V1W3-F1
#
_entry.id   AF-A0ABD1V1W3-F1
#
_cell.length_a   1.000
_cell.length_b   1.000
_cell.length_c   1.000
_cell.angle_alpha   90.00
_cell.angle_beta   90.00
_cell.angle_gamma   90.00
#
_symmetry.space_group_name_H-M   'P 1'
#
loop_
_entity.id
_entity.type
_entity.pdbx_description
1 polymer ?
#
loop_
_entity_poly.entity_id
_entity_poly.type
_entity_poly.pdbx_seq_one_letter_code
_entity_poly.pdbx_strand_id
1 'polypeptide(L)'
;MAWLFNPFTFTIGTRGNCEPIICAMILWIIICLMNDQMLQASFWYGLVVHLRIYPIIYALSIIFILDPLHFQPGKKTVILYWSSEKSMSSWGSRTSKTTNLRYGWSTLTSMFTWRRIMFGIISGSIFFIVTGLCFYLYGWDFLHEALLYHLIRVDPRHNFSIYFYHIYLHYDHDFSSVEKLISFLPQFIVQLVLIFLFAHDLPLCFFLQTLAFVAFNKVVTAQYFVWFFCLLPLILPWSNMKLKWKGLACIFLWIGAQIHWLMWGYLLEFQGKNVFIQLWIASLLFLAVNTYVLINIILNHVYCPVFKQLNHTNSNKTMKHD
;
A
#
# COMPACT_ATOMS: atom_id res chain seq x y z
N MET A 1 -16.96 -0.36 11.56
CA MET A 1 -18.24 0.25 11.16
C MET A 1 -18.09 1.59 10.43
N ALA A 2 -17.31 2.55 10.93
CA ALA A 2 -17.17 3.87 10.29
C ALA A 2 -16.75 3.86 8.80
N TRP A 3 -15.91 2.91 8.36
CA TRP A 3 -15.53 2.79 6.95
C TRP A 3 -16.66 2.31 6.02
N LEU A 4 -17.57 1.46 6.52
CA LEU A 4 -18.69 0.94 5.72
C LEU A 4 -19.68 2.06 5.32
N PHE A 5 -19.82 3.06 6.19
CA PHE A 5 -20.66 4.24 5.95
C PHE A 5 -19.93 5.37 5.22
N ASN A 6 -18.70 5.15 4.73
CA ASN A 6 -18.05 6.11 3.86
C ASN A 6 -18.84 6.22 2.55
N PRO A 7 -19.34 7.42 2.18
CA PRO A 7 -20.17 7.59 0.99
C PRO A 7 -19.48 7.14 -0.30
N PHE A 8 -18.14 7.23 -0.39
CA PHE A 8 -17.37 6.68 -1.51
C PHE A 8 -17.49 5.16 -1.59
N THR A 9 -17.24 4.46 -0.48
CA THR A 9 -17.30 2.99 -0.41
C THR A 9 -18.70 2.48 -0.75
N PHE A 10 -19.74 3.11 -0.19
CA PHE A 10 -21.13 2.77 -0.46
C PHE A 10 -21.49 2.98 -1.93
N THR A 11 -21.21 4.17 -2.47
CA THR A 11 -21.55 4.52 -3.86
C THR A 11 -20.83 3.60 -4.85
N ILE A 12 -19.54 3.32 -4.62
CA ILE A 12 -18.77 2.42 -5.50
C ILE A 12 -19.29 0.99 -5.43
N GLY A 13 -19.65 0.49 -4.24
CA GLY A 13 -20.28 -0.81 -4.08
C GLY A 13 -21.61 -0.92 -4.83
N THR A 14 -22.46 0.10 -4.74
CA THR A 14 -23.76 0.11 -5.45
C THR A 14 -23.64 0.17 -6.98
N ARG A 15 -22.49 0.58 -7.51
CA ARG A 15 -22.18 0.57 -8.95
C ARG A 15 -21.68 -0.79 -9.47
N GLY A 16 -21.81 -1.85 -8.67
CA GLY A 16 -21.43 -3.21 -9.06
C GLY A 16 -19.94 -3.51 -8.92
N ASN A 17 -19.20 -2.70 -8.17
CA ASN A 17 -17.75 -2.86 -8.02
C ASN A 17 -17.38 -3.59 -6.72
N CYS A 18 -16.48 -4.57 -6.82
CA CYS A 18 -16.04 -5.40 -5.71
C CYS A 18 -14.91 -4.81 -4.85
N GLU A 19 -14.49 -3.55 -5.05
CA GLU A 19 -13.43 -2.93 -4.23
C GLU A 19 -13.65 -3.06 -2.71
N PRO A 20 -14.87 -2.91 -2.17
CA PRO A 20 -15.07 -3.07 -0.72
C PRO A 20 -14.74 -4.48 -0.22
N ILE A 21 -14.95 -5.52 -1.04
CA ILE A 21 -14.62 -6.91 -0.71
C ILE A 21 -13.10 -7.06 -0.62
N ILE A 22 -12.37 -6.48 -1.58
CA ILE A 22 -10.90 -6.49 -1.63
C ILE A 22 -10.32 -5.79 -0.38
N CYS A 23 -10.86 -4.64 -0.01
CA CYS A 23 -10.50 -3.93 1.21
C CYS A 23 -10.75 -4.78 2.47
N ALA A 24 -11.90 -5.45 2.56
CA ALA A 24 -12.21 -6.34 3.68
C ALA A 24 -11.24 -7.53 3.78
N MET A 25 -10.87 -8.13 2.64
CA MET A 25 -9.86 -9.20 2.58
C MET A 25 -8.48 -8.72 3.05
N ILE A 26 -8.06 -7.51 2.65
CA ILE A 26 -6.79 -6.92 3.13
C ILE A 26 -6.81 -6.75 4.65
N LEU A 27 -7.89 -6.21 5.21
CA LEU A 27 -8.03 -6.08 6.67
C LEU A 27 -8.01 -7.45 7.37
N TRP A 28 -8.64 -8.46 6.76
CA TRP A 28 -8.61 -9.84 7.28
C TRP A 28 -7.19 -10.43 7.26
N ILE A 29 -6.42 -10.17 6.21
CA ILE A 29 -5.01 -10.60 6.12
C ILE A 29 -4.18 -9.94 7.23
N ILE A 30 -4.39 -8.65 7.50
CA ILE A 30 -3.72 -7.95 8.62
C ILE A 30 -4.04 -8.64 9.95
N ILE A 31 -5.32 -8.97 10.21
CA ILE A 31 -5.74 -9.68 11.43
C ILE A 31 -5.09 -11.06 11.52
N CYS A 32 -5.07 -11.83 10.43
CA CYS A 32 -4.44 -13.15 10.39
C CYS A 32 -2.93 -13.08 10.68
N LEU A 33 -2.24 -12.07 10.11
CA LEU A 33 -0.82 -11.83 10.37
C LEU A 33 -0.57 -11.46 11.83
N MET A 34 -1.42 -10.62 12.43
CA MET A 34 -1.33 -10.24 13.84
C MET A 34 -1.53 -11.44 14.78
N ASN A 35 -2.38 -12.41 14.41
CA ASN A 35 -2.69 -13.61 15.19
C ASN A 35 -1.72 -14.79 14.95
N ASP A 36 -0.61 -14.60 14.21
CA ASP A 36 0.30 -15.69 13.76
C ASP A 36 -0.42 -16.80 12.95
N GLN A 37 -1.57 -16.49 12.34
CA GLN A 37 -2.32 -17.41 11.47
C GLN A 37 -1.78 -17.34 10.04
N MET A 38 -0.52 -17.71 9.89
CA MET A 38 0.24 -17.57 8.64
C MET A 38 -0.40 -18.30 7.45
N LEU A 39 -0.90 -19.53 7.66
CA LEU A 39 -1.56 -20.31 6.60
C LEU A 39 -2.78 -19.58 6.04
N GLN A 40 -3.64 -19.08 6.94
CA GLN A 40 -4.83 -18.32 6.55
C GLN A 40 -4.44 -17.01 5.87
N ALA A 41 -3.46 -16.28 6.40
CA ALA A 41 -2.95 -15.06 5.77
C ALA A 41 -2.44 -15.31 4.34
N SER A 42 -1.64 -16.37 4.14
CA SER A 42 -1.11 -16.73 2.81
C SER A 42 -2.22 -17.15 1.85
N PHE A 43 -3.26 -17.82 2.35
CA PHE A 43 -4.41 -18.23 1.55
C PHE A 43 -5.19 -17.02 1.02
N TRP A 44 -5.61 -16.14 1.93
CA TRP A 44 -6.36 -14.95 1.56
C TRP A 44 -5.53 -13.99 0.72
N TYR A 45 -4.21 -13.93 0.92
CA TYR A 45 -3.32 -13.11 0.12
C TYR A 45 -3.23 -13.58 -1.34
N GLY A 46 -3.07 -14.89 -1.58
CA GLY A 46 -3.10 -15.44 -2.94
C GLY A 46 -4.43 -15.15 -3.66
N LEU A 47 -5.53 -15.32 -2.93
CA LEU A 47 -6.88 -15.06 -3.46
C LEU A 47 -7.12 -13.57 -3.76
N VAL A 48 -6.69 -12.66 -2.88
CA VAL A 48 -6.93 -11.21 -3.08
C VAL A 48 -6.14 -10.67 -4.27
N VAL A 49 -4.90 -11.14 -4.48
CA VAL A 49 -4.06 -10.75 -5.63
C VAL A 49 -4.63 -11.29 -6.95
N HIS A 50 -5.31 -12.44 -6.91
CA HIS A 50 -6.04 -12.95 -8.09
C HIS A 50 -7.24 -12.06 -8.44
N LEU A 51 -8.04 -11.65 -7.43
CA LEU A 51 -9.23 -10.83 -7.67
C LEU A 51 -8.90 -9.40 -8.14
N ARG A 52 -7.82 -8.82 -7.60
CA ARG A 52 -7.27 -7.53 -8.04
C ARG A 52 -5.76 -7.60 -7.94
N ILE A 53 -5.05 -7.11 -8.95
CA ILE A 53 -3.58 -7.24 -8.97
C ILE A 53 -2.86 -6.29 -8.00
N TYR A 54 -3.45 -5.12 -7.66
CA TYR A 54 -2.76 -4.09 -6.86
C TYR A 54 -2.24 -4.52 -5.47
N PRO A 55 -2.89 -5.43 -4.70
CA PRO A 55 -2.37 -5.89 -3.40
C PRO A 55 -1.01 -6.60 -3.51
N ILE A 56 -0.52 -6.88 -4.71
CA ILE A 56 0.84 -7.36 -4.95
C ILE A 56 1.91 -6.41 -4.37
N ILE A 57 1.62 -5.11 -4.25
CA ILE A 57 2.54 -4.13 -3.64
C ILE A 57 2.88 -4.47 -2.18
N TYR A 58 1.99 -5.19 -1.48
CA TYR A 58 2.22 -5.59 -0.08
C TYR A 58 3.10 -6.83 0.07
N ALA A 59 3.40 -7.55 -1.01
CA ALA A 59 4.11 -8.84 -0.95
C ALA A 59 5.44 -8.72 -0.21
N LEU A 60 6.23 -7.72 -0.59
CA LEU A 60 7.54 -7.46 0.02
C LEU A 60 7.38 -7.05 1.49
N SER A 61 6.45 -6.14 1.82
CA SER A 61 6.19 -5.73 3.21
C SER A 61 5.84 -6.91 4.12
N ILE A 62 5.01 -7.84 3.63
CA ILE A 62 4.64 -9.06 4.36
C ILE A 62 5.85 -9.98 4.54
N ILE A 63 6.69 -10.14 3.51
CA ILE A 63 7.91 -10.96 3.61
C ILE A 63 8.87 -10.36 4.64
N PHE A 64 9.04 -9.03 4.68
CA PHE A 64 9.92 -8.36 5.63
C PHE A 64 9.45 -8.55 7.08
N ILE A 65 8.14 -8.51 7.36
CA ILE A 65 7.64 -8.68 8.73
C ILE A 65 7.75 -10.12 9.24
N LEU A 66 7.75 -11.11 8.35
CA LEU A 66 7.94 -12.54 8.64
C LEU A 66 9.41 -12.88 8.99
N ASP A 67 10.14 -11.96 9.62
CA ASP A 67 11.51 -12.15 10.10
C ASP A 67 11.57 -13.15 11.28
N PRO A 68 12.48 -14.14 11.28
CA PRO A 68 12.73 -15.05 12.40
C PRO A 68 12.97 -14.37 13.75
N LEU A 69 13.42 -13.11 13.76
CA LEU A 69 13.61 -12.33 14.99
C LEU A 69 12.29 -11.97 15.70
N HIS A 70 11.15 -12.05 14.99
CA HIS A 70 9.81 -11.81 15.52
C HIS A 70 9.00 -13.10 15.67
N PHE A 71 9.26 -14.11 14.83
CA PHE A 71 8.52 -15.38 14.80
C PHE A 71 9.45 -16.58 15.05
N GLN A 72 9.55 -17.03 16.30
CA GLN A 72 10.21 -18.31 16.62
C GLN A 72 9.22 -19.48 16.45
N PRO A 73 9.63 -20.61 15.82
CA PRO A 73 8.82 -21.82 15.80
C PRO A 73 8.49 -22.28 17.24
N GLY A 74 7.21 -22.50 17.55
CA GLY A 74 6.78 -23.04 18.85
C GLY A 74 6.58 -22.03 19.99
N LYS A 75 6.79 -20.72 19.77
CA LYS A 75 6.42 -19.66 20.75
C LYS A 75 5.34 -18.76 20.17
N LYS A 76 4.23 -18.57 20.90
CA LYS A 76 3.21 -17.57 20.53
C LYS A 76 3.89 -16.20 20.44
N THR A 77 3.67 -15.50 19.34
CA THR A 77 4.14 -14.11 19.20
C THR A 77 3.51 -13.24 20.27
N VAL A 78 4.36 -12.56 21.04
CA VAL A 78 3.89 -11.56 21.98
C VAL A 78 3.62 -10.30 21.17
N ILE A 79 2.35 -10.11 20.80
CA ILE A 79 1.85 -8.83 20.29
C ILE A 79 2.18 -7.78 21.36
N LEU A 80 2.89 -6.73 20.98
CA LEU A 80 3.07 -5.59 21.86
C LEU A 80 1.67 -5.00 22.09
N TYR A 81 1.19 -4.95 23.35
CA TYR A 81 -0.14 -4.42 23.65
C TYR A 81 -0.33 -3.10 22.88
N TRP A 82 -1.23 -3.12 21.90
CA TRP A 82 -1.45 -2.06 20.93
C TRP A 82 -2.24 -0.94 21.60
N SER A 83 -1.59 -0.25 22.54
CA SER A 83 -2.15 0.83 23.36
C SER A 83 -1.33 2.10 23.15
N SER A 84 -2.03 3.18 22.77
CA SER A 84 -1.49 4.52 22.51
C SER A 84 -0.77 5.14 23.71
N GLU A 85 -0.93 4.62 24.94
CA GLU A 85 -0.47 5.30 26.16
C GLU A 85 0.97 4.94 26.58
N LYS A 86 1.49 3.76 26.20
CA LYS A 86 2.80 3.27 26.70
C LYS A 86 3.99 3.41 25.74
N SER A 87 3.76 3.84 24.50
CA SER A 87 4.82 3.99 23.48
C SER A 87 5.73 5.22 23.69
N MET A 88 5.36 6.14 24.59
CA MET A 88 6.00 7.45 24.68
C MET A 88 7.35 7.44 25.43
N SER A 89 7.70 6.36 26.13
CA SER A 89 8.89 6.31 27.00
C SER A 89 10.14 5.66 26.40
N SER A 90 10.08 5.03 25.23
CA SER A 90 11.21 4.21 24.72
C SER A 90 11.96 4.78 23.50
N TRP A 91 11.53 5.90 22.90
CA TRP A 91 12.16 6.43 21.67
C TRP A 91 12.95 7.73 21.85
N GLY A 92 13.02 8.33 23.04
CA GLY A 92 13.85 9.52 23.28
C GLY A 92 15.37 9.34 23.03
N SER A 93 15.84 8.16 22.62
CA SER A 93 17.26 7.80 22.59
C SER A 93 17.74 7.05 21.32
N ARG A 94 16.96 6.92 20.24
CA ARG A 94 17.37 6.05 19.10
C ARG A 94 17.34 6.65 17.70
N THR A 95 17.30 7.97 17.57
CA THR A 95 17.58 8.69 16.31
C THR A 95 19.08 8.84 16.08
N SER A 96 19.77 7.72 15.87
CA SER A 96 21.09 7.66 15.22
C SER A 96 21.42 6.19 14.98
N LYS A 97 20.95 5.67 13.84
CA LYS A 97 21.59 4.53 13.18
C LYS A 97 21.63 4.86 11.71
N THR A 98 22.75 5.49 11.33
CA THR A 98 23.24 5.59 9.97
C THR A 98 23.06 4.24 9.25
N THR A 99 22.33 4.31 8.14
CA THR A 99 22.01 3.21 7.24
C THR A 99 23.27 2.72 6.56
N ASN A 100 23.95 1.76 7.19
CA ASN A 100 25.13 1.12 6.64
C ASN A 100 24.69 0.14 5.54
N LEU A 101 25.21 0.29 4.32
CA LEU A 101 24.92 -0.53 3.13
C LEU A 101 25.11 -2.04 3.37
N ARG A 102 25.95 -2.42 4.35
CA ARG A 102 26.15 -3.80 4.83
C ARG A 102 24.89 -4.44 5.45
N TYR A 103 23.97 -3.65 6.00
CA TYR A 103 22.71 -4.16 6.58
C TYR A 103 21.75 -4.60 5.47
N GLY A 104 21.77 -3.95 4.30
CA GLY A 104 20.96 -4.33 3.14
C GLY A 104 21.28 -5.73 2.62
N TRP A 105 22.58 -6.07 2.55
CA TRP A 105 23.04 -7.40 2.10
C TRP A 105 22.69 -8.51 3.09
N SER A 106 22.86 -8.26 4.40
CA SER A 106 22.42 -9.14 5.49
C SER A 106 20.91 -9.38 5.47
N THR A 107 20.13 -8.36 5.13
CA THR A 107 18.66 -8.45 5.06
C THR A 107 18.23 -9.27 3.83
N LEU A 108 18.94 -9.17 2.70
CA LEU A 108 18.68 -9.96 1.50
C LEU A 108 18.93 -11.46 1.74
N THR A 109 20.02 -11.81 2.44
CA THR A 109 20.31 -13.21 2.82
C THR A 109 19.34 -13.76 3.87
N SER A 110 18.72 -12.88 4.67
CA SER A 110 17.65 -13.25 5.61
C SER A 110 16.27 -13.45 4.96
N MET A 111 16.13 -13.23 3.64
CA MET A 111 14.86 -13.43 2.92
C MET A 111 14.48 -14.90 2.77
N PHE A 112 15.44 -15.82 2.88
CA PHE A 112 15.23 -17.26 2.69
C PHE A 112 14.94 -17.98 4.01
N THR A 113 13.85 -17.60 4.67
CA THR A 113 13.40 -18.30 5.88
C THR A 113 12.23 -19.21 5.52
N TRP A 114 12.09 -20.34 6.23
CA TRP A 114 11.04 -21.31 5.94
C TRP A 114 9.64 -20.68 5.92
N ARG A 115 9.34 -19.78 6.86
CA ARG A 115 8.07 -19.05 6.89
C ARG A 115 7.89 -18.14 5.66
N ARG A 116 8.91 -17.40 5.23
CA ARG A 116 8.81 -16.54 4.03
C ARG A 116 8.58 -17.37 2.77
N ILE A 117 9.32 -18.46 2.62
CA ILE A 117 9.21 -19.39 1.49
C ILE A 117 7.82 -20.05 1.49
N MET A 118 7.36 -20.57 2.64
CA MET A 118 6.03 -21.16 2.76
C MET A 118 4.92 -20.16 2.45
N PHE A 119 5.03 -18.91 2.92
CA PHE A 119 4.05 -17.86 2.59
C PHE A 119 3.97 -17.65 1.07
N GLY A 120 5.14 -17.51 0.43
CA GLY A 120 5.25 -17.30 -1.02
C GLY A 120 4.73 -18.48 -1.82
N ILE A 121 5.06 -19.72 -1.43
CA ILE A 121 4.59 -20.94 -2.09
C ILE A 121 3.08 -21.07 -1.97
N ILE A 122 2.50 -20.92 -0.77
CA ILE A 122 1.05 -21.09 -0.58
C ILE A 122 0.28 -20.00 -1.32
N SER A 123 0.65 -18.73 -1.12
CA SER A 123 -0.03 -17.61 -1.80
C SER A 123 0.12 -17.68 -3.33
N GLY A 124 1.32 -17.98 -3.83
CA GLY A 124 1.58 -18.18 -5.24
C GLY A 124 0.81 -19.35 -5.83
N SER A 125 0.76 -20.49 -5.13
CA SER A 125 0.00 -21.67 -5.57
C SER A 125 -1.48 -21.35 -5.72
N ILE A 126 -2.07 -20.65 -4.74
CA ILE A 126 -3.47 -20.25 -4.80
C ILE A 126 -3.73 -19.28 -5.95
N PHE A 127 -2.86 -18.28 -6.13
CA PHE A 127 -2.96 -17.36 -7.25
C PHE A 127 -2.94 -18.11 -8.59
N PHE A 128 -1.97 -19.00 -8.81
CA PHE A 128 -1.85 -19.73 -10.07
C PHE A 128 -2.95 -20.77 -10.28
N ILE A 129 -3.39 -21.47 -9.24
CA ILE A 129 -4.49 -22.46 -9.35
C ILE A 129 -5.80 -21.76 -9.73
N VAL A 130 -6.16 -20.67 -9.03
CA VAL A 130 -7.42 -19.96 -9.31
C VAL A 130 -7.35 -19.25 -10.66
N THR A 131 -6.21 -18.62 -10.99
CA THR A 131 -6.00 -18.00 -12.31
C THR A 131 -6.03 -19.04 -13.44
N GLY A 132 -5.41 -20.21 -13.23
CA GLY A 132 -5.43 -21.32 -14.19
C GLY A 132 -6.83 -21.90 -14.39
N LEU A 133 -7.62 -22.02 -13.32
CA LEU A 133 -9.02 -22.43 -13.40
C LEU A 133 -9.86 -21.42 -14.22
N CYS A 134 -9.72 -20.12 -13.94
CA CYS A 134 -10.41 -19.09 -14.72
C CYS A 134 -9.95 -19.05 -16.17
N PHE A 135 -8.65 -19.23 -16.43
CA PHE A 135 -8.13 -19.33 -17.79
C PHE A 135 -8.66 -20.57 -18.53
N TYR A 136 -8.80 -21.71 -17.84
CA TYR A 136 -9.43 -22.90 -18.43
C TYR A 136 -10.90 -22.64 -18.82
N LEU A 137 -11.64 -21.88 -18.02
CA LEU A 137 -13.06 -21.59 -18.26
C LEU A 137 -13.29 -20.50 -19.32
N TYR A 138 -12.45 -19.46 -19.34
CA TYR A 138 -12.70 -18.23 -20.10
C TYR A 138 -11.61 -17.91 -21.13
N GLY A 139 -10.53 -18.67 -21.18
CA GLY A 139 -9.45 -18.52 -22.16
C GLY A 139 -8.65 -17.22 -22.03
N TRP A 140 -8.12 -16.76 -23.17
CA TRP A 140 -7.25 -15.59 -23.27
C TRP A 140 -7.94 -14.28 -22.92
N ASP A 141 -9.24 -14.15 -23.18
CA ASP A 141 -10.00 -12.94 -22.88
C ASP A 141 -9.97 -12.62 -21.39
N PHE A 142 -10.13 -13.64 -20.54
CA PHE A 142 -9.98 -13.49 -19.09
C PHE A 142 -8.56 -13.02 -18.72
N LEU A 143 -7.52 -13.68 -19.23
CA LEU A 143 -6.15 -13.35 -18.86
C LEU A 143 -5.78 -11.92 -19.29
N HIS A 144 -6.23 -11.51 -20.47
CA HIS A 144 -6.04 -10.16 -20.97
C HIS A 144 -6.75 -9.15 -20.08
N GLU A 145 -8.07 -9.25 -19.92
CA GLU A 145 -8.88 -8.25 -19.23
C GLU A 145 -8.61 -8.21 -17.73
N ALA A 146 -8.42 -9.36 -17.08
CA ALA A 146 -8.26 -9.44 -15.63
C ALA A 146 -6.85 -9.07 -15.14
N LEU A 147 -5.81 -9.34 -15.93
CA LEU A 147 -4.41 -9.19 -15.50
C LEU A 147 -3.57 -8.32 -16.44
N LEU A 148 -3.43 -8.71 -17.71
CA LEU A 148 -2.45 -8.08 -18.61
C LEU A 148 -2.84 -6.65 -18.99
N TYR A 149 -4.13 -6.40 -19.22
CA TYR A 149 -4.67 -5.11 -19.57
C TYR A 149 -4.28 -4.05 -18.54
N HIS A 150 -4.27 -4.37 -17.24
CA HIS A 150 -3.88 -3.42 -16.20
C HIS A 150 -2.41 -2.96 -16.25
N LEU A 151 -1.52 -3.76 -16.84
CA LEU A 151 -0.11 -3.38 -17.01
C LEU A 151 0.07 -2.41 -18.18
N ILE A 152 -0.66 -2.65 -19.28
CA ILE A 152 -0.57 -1.84 -20.49
C ILE A 152 -1.55 -0.66 -20.48
N ARG A 153 -2.58 -0.66 -19.62
CA ARG A 153 -3.67 0.33 -19.62
C ARG A 153 -3.15 1.75 -19.68
N VAL A 154 -3.71 2.51 -20.62
CA VAL A 154 -3.49 3.93 -20.81
C VAL A 154 -4.88 4.56 -20.90
N ASP A 155 -5.13 5.59 -20.09
CA ASP A 155 -6.43 6.24 -20.03
C ASP A 155 -6.23 7.76 -19.89
N PRO A 156 -6.44 8.56 -20.95
CA PRO A 156 -6.36 10.01 -20.87
C PRO A 156 -7.58 10.64 -20.17
N ARG A 157 -8.72 9.96 -20.15
CA ARG A 157 -9.99 10.52 -19.65
C ARG A 157 -10.14 10.27 -18.17
N HIS A 158 -10.76 11.20 -17.46
CA HIS A 158 -11.00 11.08 -16.01
C HIS A 158 -9.76 10.67 -15.19
N ASN A 159 -8.55 11.00 -15.66
CA ASN A 159 -7.29 10.55 -15.08
C ASN A 159 -6.62 11.69 -14.31
N PHE A 160 -6.61 11.58 -12.98
CA PHE A 160 -6.01 12.57 -12.09
C PHE A 160 -4.48 12.64 -12.16
N SER A 161 -3.86 11.69 -12.86
CA SER A 161 -2.41 11.58 -12.95
C SER A 161 -1.79 12.68 -13.78
N ILE A 162 -0.59 13.11 -13.40
CA ILE A 162 0.22 14.07 -14.16
C ILE A 162 0.52 13.60 -15.59
N TYR A 163 0.45 12.28 -15.82
CA TYR A 163 0.73 11.66 -17.11
C TYR A 163 -0.44 11.77 -18.09
N PHE A 164 -1.66 12.13 -17.66
CA PHE A 164 -2.83 12.12 -18.54
C PHE A 164 -2.62 12.99 -19.80
N TYR A 165 -1.98 14.16 -19.64
CA TYR A 165 -1.81 15.10 -20.75
C TYR A 165 -0.79 14.58 -21.76
N HIS A 166 0.32 14.02 -21.28
CA HIS A 166 1.30 13.35 -22.14
C HIS A 166 0.66 12.16 -22.88
N ILE A 167 -0.14 11.38 -22.16
CA ILE A 167 -0.89 10.25 -22.70
C ILE A 167 -1.86 10.70 -23.78
N TYR A 168 -2.58 11.81 -23.54
CA TYR A 168 -3.55 12.37 -24.47
C TYR A 168 -2.89 12.80 -25.79
N LEU A 169 -1.73 13.47 -25.71
CA LEU A 169 -0.99 13.92 -26.91
C LEU A 169 -0.41 12.77 -27.74
N HIS A 170 -0.14 11.62 -27.11
CA HIS A 170 0.45 10.44 -27.76
C HIS A 170 -0.55 9.27 -27.86
N TYR A 171 -1.85 9.54 -27.82
CA TYR A 171 -2.85 8.47 -27.78
C TYR A 171 -2.81 7.54 -29.01
N ASP A 172 -2.48 8.10 -30.18
CA ASP A 172 -2.41 7.38 -31.46
C ASP A 172 -1.01 6.82 -31.78
N HIS A 173 -0.03 7.03 -30.90
CA HIS A 173 1.34 6.56 -31.09
C HIS A 173 1.76 5.57 -30.00
N ASP A 174 2.50 4.54 -30.38
CA ASP A 174 3.06 3.61 -29.41
C ASP A 174 4.07 4.32 -28.49
N PHE A 175 3.80 4.31 -27.18
CA PHE A 175 4.75 4.82 -26.19
C PHE A 175 6.08 4.07 -26.28
N SER A 176 7.17 4.84 -26.29
CA SER A 176 8.51 4.27 -26.27
C SER A 176 8.75 3.48 -24.97
N SER A 177 9.64 2.49 -25.03
CA SER A 177 10.04 1.73 -23.82
C SER A 177 10.60 2.65 -22.73
N VAL A 178 11.21 3.77 -23.11
CA VAL A 178 11.75 4.77 -22.19
C VAL A 178 10.64 5.53 -21.47
N GLU A 179 9.58 5.94 -22.16
CA GLU A 179 8.42 6.59 -21.53
C GLU A 179 7.71 5.67 -20.53
N LYS A 180 7.54 4.40 -20.89
CA LYS A 180 6.99 3.38 -20.00
C LYS A 180 7.84 3.26 -18.73
N LEU A 181 9.17 3.21 -18.89
CA LEU A 181 10.10 3.16 -17.76
C LEU A 181 10.02 4.43 -16.89
N ILE A 182 10.00 5.63 -17.48
CA ILE A 182 9.93 6.90 -16.76
C ILE A 182 8.62 7.00 -15.96
N SER A 183 7.49 6.53 -16.49
CA SER A 183 6.21 6.55 -15.78
C SER A 183 6.15 5.54 -14.61
N PHE A 184 6.91 4.45 -14.70
CA PHE A 184 6.90 3.36 -13.71
C PHE A 184 7.96 3.53 -12.61
N LEU A 185 9.16 4.01 -12.97
CA LEU A 185 10.33 4.00 -12.10
C LEU A 185 10.15 4.84 -10.81
N PRO A 186 9.59 6.07 -10.84
CA PRO A 186 9.33 6.84 -9.62
C PRO A 186 8.39 6.11 -8.66
N GLN A 187 7.32 5.51 -9.20
CA GLN A 187 6.36 4.73 -8.41
C GLN A 187 7.07 3.55 -7.75
N PHE A 188 7.87 2.79 -8.51
CA PHE A 188 8.61 1.64 -8.00
C PHE A 188 9.62 2.02 -6.91
N ILE A 189 10.39 3.11 -7.11
CA ILE A 189 11.36 3.61 -6.13
C ILE A 189 10.66 4.01 -4.83
N VAL A 190 9.57 4.77 -4.91
CA VAL A 190 8.82 5.19 -3.71
C VAL A 190 8.27 3.98 -2.96
N GLN A 191 7.74 2.98 -3.66
CA GLN A 191 7.28 1.74 -3.02
C GLN A 191 8.42 1.04 -2.26
N LEU A 192 9.58 0.84 -2.90
CA LEU A 192 10.73 0.20 -2.25
C LEU A 192 11.19 0.98 -1.01
N VAL A 193 11.35 2.30 -1.12
CA VAL A 193 11.77 3.14 0.01
C VAL A 193 10.80 3.02 1.18
N LEU A 194 9.49 3.07 0.94
CA LEU A 194 8.47 2.93 1.98
C LEU A 194 8.50 1.55 2.65
N ILE A 195 8.73 0.47 1.90
CA ILE A 195 8.89 -0.89 2.44
C ILE A 195 10.07 -0.92 3.41
N PHE A 196 11.25 -0.49 2.96
CA PHE A 196 12.47 -0.55 3.78
C PHE A 196 12.38 0.29 5.05
N LEU A 197 11.65 1.42 5.01
CA LEU A 197 11.51 2.31 6.17
C LEU A 197 10.44 1.85 7.16
N PHE A 198 9.31 1.31 6.67
CA PHE A 198 8.10 1.15 7.49
C PHE A 198 7.58 -0.28 7.60
N ALA A 199 8.18 -1.30 6.97
CA ALA A 199 7.64 -2.68 6.97
C ALA A 199 7.37 -3.28 8.36
N HIS A 200 8.05 -2.80 9.41
CA HIS A 200 7.83 -3.24 10.79
C HIS A 200 6.56 -2.66 11.46
N ASP A 201 6.03 -1.54 10.95
CA ASP A 201 4.72 -0.97 11.30
C ASP A 201 3.74 -1.24 10.15
N LEU A 202 3.15 -2.44 10.16
CA LEU A 202 2.43 -2.99 9.01
C LEU A 202 1.21 -2.17 8.57
N PRO A 203 0.30 -1.73 9.48
CA PRO A 203 -0.84 -0.90 9.08
C PRO A 203 -0.41 0.43 8.45
N LEU A 204 0.62 1.08 9.00
CA LEU A 204 1.19 2.29 8.41
C LEU A 204 1.82 1.99 7.05
N CYS A 205 2.65 0.96 6.95
CA CYS A 205 3.31 0.59 5.71
C CYS A 205 2.29 0.34 4.59
N PHE A 206 1.24 -0.46 4.84
CA PHE A 206 0.20 -0.71 3.85
C PHE A 206 -0.52 0.58 3.46
N PHE A 207 -0.85 1.45 4.42
CA PHE A 207 -1.48 2.73 4.12
C PHE A 207 -0.59 3.62 3.23
N LEU A 208 0.69 3.81 3.61
CA LEU A 208 1.64 4.63 2.88
C LEU A 208 1.91 4.07 1.47
N GLN A 209 2.10 2.75 1.36
CA GLN A 209 2.27 2.08 0.07
C GLN A 209 1.06 2.31 -0.83
N THR A 210 -0.16 2.18 -0.30
CA THR A 210 -1.39 2.37 -1.09
C THR A 210 -1.55 3.81 -1.54
N LEU A 211 -1.37 4.77 -0.62
CA LEU A 211 -1.49 6.19 -0.94
C LEU A 211 -0.44 6.61 -1.98
N ALA A 212 0.82 6.17 -1.82
CA ALA A 212 1.87 6.42 -2.79
C ALA A 212 1.65 5.69 -4.12
N PHE A 213 1.12 4.46 -4.09
CA PHE A 213 0.80 3.70 -5.30
C PHE A 213 -0.23 4.44 -6.14
N VAL A 214 -1.26 4.99 -5.51
CA VAL A 214 -2.29 5.80 -6.18
C VAL A 214 -1.70 7.12 -6.65
N ALA A 215 -0.99 7.87 -5.80
CA ALA A 215 -0.47 9.20 -6.16
C ALA A 215 0.50 9.17 -7.37
N PHE A 216 1.36 8.16 -7.44
CA PHE A 216 2.38 8.04 -8.49
C PHE A 216 1.95 7.14 -9.67
N ASN A 217 0.70 6.67 -9.72
CA ASN A 217 0.25 5.81 -10.81
C ASN A 217 0.11 6.59 -12.13
N LYS A 218 0.35 5.92 -13.27
CA LYS A 218 0.07 6.46 -14.61
C LYS A 218 -1.40 6.74 -14.88
N VAL A 219 -2.29 5.93 -14.30
CA VAL A 219 -3.74 6.07 -14.43
C VAL A 219 -4.34 6.13 -13.03
N VAL A 220 -4.92 7.26 -12.67
CA VAL A 220 -5.53 7.49 -11.36
C VAL A 220 -7.00 7.81 -11.53
N THR A 221 -7.86 6.98 -10.96
CA THR A 221 -9.32 7.19 -10.94
C THR A 221 -9.81 7.34 -9.51
N ALA A 222 -10.94 8.03 -9.31
CA ALA A 222 -11.51 8.27 -7.97
C ALA A 222 -11.84 6.99 -7.20
N GLN A 223 -12.05 5.86 -7.90
CA GLN A 223 -12.30 4.56 -7.31
C GLN A 223 -11.16 4.10 -6.40
N TYR A 224 -9.92 4.45 -6.74
CA TYR A 224 -8.74 3.98 -6.01
C TYR A 224 -8.65 4.55 -4.59
N PHE A 225 -9.39 5.63 -4.30
CA PHE A 225 -9.35 6.26 -2.97
C PHE A 225 -9.92 5.36 -1.88
N VAL A 226 -10.81 4.44 -2.23
CA VAL A 226 -11.36 3.44 -1.30
C VAL A 226 -10.26 2.58 -0.69
N TRP A 227 -9.20 2.30 -1.44
CA TRP A 227 -8.12 1.41 -1.02
C TRP A 227 -7.40 1.92 0.23
N PHE A 228 -7.00 3.19 0.27
CA PHE A 228 -6.33 3.74 1.46
C PHE A 228 -7.33 4.22 2.52
N PHE A 229 -8.59 4.52 2.16
CA PHE A 229 -9.62 4.83 3.15
C PHE A 229 -9.93 3.68 4.10
N CYS A 230 -9.82 2.42 3.66
CA CYS A 230 -10.03 1.27 4.55
C CYS A 230 -8.92 1.14 5.61
N LEU A 231 -7.71 1.61 5.29
CA LEU A 231 -6.55 1.56 6.15
C LEU A 231 -6.40 2.81 7.05
N LEU A 232 -7.04 3.94 6.68
CA LEU A 232 -6.94 5.18 7.43
C LEU A 232 -7.38 5.06 8.91
N PRO A 233 -8.52 4.42 9.27
CA PRO A 233 -8.88 4.17 10.67
C PRO A 233 -7.83 3.35 11.43
N LEU A 234 -7.09 2.51 10.68
CA LEU A 234 -5.90 1.73 11.07
C LEU A 234 -4.85 2.56 11.79
N ILE A 235 -4.59 3.76 11.26
CA ILE A 235 -3.42 4.57 11.61
C ILE A 235 -3.78 5.81 12.44
N LEU A 236 -5.03 6.28 12.36
CA LEU A 236 -5.48 7.52 13.00
C LEU A 236 -5.21 7.58 14.52
N PRO A 237 -5.46 6.51 15.32
CA PRO A 237 -5.20 6.55 16.76
C PRO A 237 -3.72 6.75 17.14
N TRP A 238 -2.79 6.36 16.26
CA TRP A 238 -1.33 6.49 16.43
C TRP A 238 -0.77 7.77 15.79
N SER A 239 -1.62 8.58 15.18
CA SER A 239 -1.22 9.88 14.68
C SER A 239 -1.36 10.94 15.77
N ASN A 240 -0.33 11.77 15.95
CA ASN A 240 -0.42 13.00 16.75
C ASN A 240 -1.34 14.04 16.10
N MET A 241 -1.81 13.80 14.87
CA MET A 241 -2.72 14.67 14.11
C MET A 241 -4.21 14.46 14.45
N LYS A 242 -4.57 13.76 15.54
CA LYS A 242 -5.96 13.45 15.95
C LYS A 242 -6.92 14.64 15.78
N LEU A 243 -7.63 14.73 14.64
CA LEU A 243 -8.60 15.81 14.28
C LEU A 243 -8.21 17.25 14.68
N LYS A 244 -6.92 17.53 14.91
CA LYS A 244 -6.40 18.88 15.16
C LYS A 244 -6.37 19.65 13.85
N TRP A 245 -6.16 20.97 13.91
CA TRP A 245 -6.05 21.84 12.74
C TRP A 245 -5.21 21.26 11.59
N LYS A 246 -4.10 20.58 11.88
CA LYS A 246 -3.27 19.91 10.86
C LYS A 246 -3.98 18.75 10.13
N GLY A 247 -4.72 17.91 10.85
CA GLY A 247 -5.48 16.80 10.27
C GLY A 247 -6.66 17.31 9.45
N LEU A 248 -7.41 18.28 9.99
CA LEU A 248 -8.48 18.96 9.26
C LEU A 248 -7.94 19.66 8.00
N ALA A 249 -6.82 20.36 8.09
CA ALA A 249 -6.16 20.99 6.95
C ALA A 249 -5.80 19.97 5.87
N CYS A 250 -5.25 18.80 6.22
CA CYS A 250 -4.96 17.74 5.25
C CYS A 250 -6.23 17.23 4.55
N ILE A 251 -7.34 17.05 5.29
CA ILE A 251 -8.62 16.62 4.74
C ILE A 251 -9.17 17.69 3.77
N PHE A 252 -9.23 18.95 4.19
CA PHE A 252 -9.73 20.04 3.35
C PHE A 252 -8.88 20.26 2.11
N LEU A 253 -7.55 20.22 2.25
CA LEU A 253 -6.61 20.32 1.13
C LEU A 253 -6.81 19.17 0.13
N TRP A 254 -6.95 17.93 0.63
CA TRP A 254 -7.16 16.75 -0.20
C TRP A 254 -8.51 16.78 -0.93
N ILE A 255 -9.59 17.15 -0.25
CA ILE A 255 -10.92 17.34 -0.87
C ILE A 255 -10.89 18.48 -1.89
N GLY A 256 -10.27 19.60 -1.52
CA GLY A 256 -10.16 20.78 -2.39
C GLY A 256 -9.42 20.48 -3.70
N ALA A 257 -8.34 19.70 -3.64
CA ALA A 257 -7.61 19.27 -4.84
C ALA A 257 -8.48 18.45 -5.80
N GLN A 258 -9.33 17.56 -5.28
CA GLN A 258 -10.25 16.78 -6.12
C GLN A 258 -11.35 17.63 -6.71
N ILE A 259 -11.99 18.49 -5.92
CA ILE A 259 -13.05 19.38 -6.42
C ILE A 259 -12.50 20.29 -7.50
N HIS A 260 -11.30 20.85 -7.28
CA HIS A 260 -10.60 21.66 -8.26
C HIS A 260 -10.34 20.89 -9.57
N TRP A 261 -9.84 19.66 -9.48
CA TRP A 261 -9.63 18.81 -10.65
C TRP A 261 -10.95 18.48 -11.38
N LEU A 262 -11.98 18.06 -10.64
CA LEU A 262 -13.30 17.71 -11.15
C LEU A 262 -13.99 18.87 -11.85
N MET A 263 -13.81 20.10 -11.35
CA MET A 263 -14.31 21.30 -12.01
C MET A 263 -13.72 21.45 -13.42
N TRP A 264 -12.40 21.32 -13.58
CA TRP A 264 -11.76 21.39 -14.90
C TRP A 264 -12.16 20.21 -15.80
N GLY A 265 -12.22 19.00 -15.24
CA GLY A 265 -12.67 17.80 -15.95
C GLY A 265 -14.09 17.97 -16.50
N TYR A 266 -15.00 18.55 -15.69
CA TYR A 266 -16.37 18.84 -16.11
C TYR A 266 -16.43 19.82 -17.29
N LEU A 267 -15.66 20.91 -17.23
CA LEU A 267 -15.60 21.89 -18.32
C LEU A 267 -15.06 21.27 -19.62
N LEU A 268 -14.08 20.36 -19.50
CA LEU A 268 -13.51 19.68 -20.65
C LEU A 268 -14.50 18.67 -21.26
N GLU A 269 -15.02 17.75 -20.46
CA GLU A 269 -15.76 16.57 -20.95
C GLU A 269 -17.23 16.86 -21.25
N PHE A 270 -17.89 17.69 -20.43
CA PHE A 270 -19.32 17.98 -20.58
C PHE A 270 -19.59 19.30 -21.28
N GLN A 271 -18.76 20.32 -21.09
CA GLN A 271 -18.92 21.62 -21.76
C GLN A 271 -18.08 21.77 -23.03
N GLY A 272 -17.20 20.82 -23.34
CA GLY A 272 -16.35 20.85 -24.53
C GLY A 272 -15.35 22.01 -24.58
N LYS A 273 -15.03 22.62 -23.44
CA LYS A 273 -14.08 23.74 -23.37
C LYS A 273 -12.64 23.22 -23.41
N ASN A 274 -11.80 23.86 -24.20
CA ASN A 274 -10.37 23.53 -24.28
C ASN A 274 -9.61 24.01 -23.04
N VAL A 275 -9.61 23.20 -21.97
CA VAL A 275 -8.96 23.49 -20.67
C VAL A 275 -7.88 22.47 -20.28
N PHE A 276 -7.24 21.83 -21.28
CA PHE A 276 -6.26 20.77 -21.04
C PHE A 276 -5.09 21.20 -20.14
N ILE A 277 -4.56 22.41 -20.33
CA ILE A 277 -3.44 22.93 -19.54
C ILE A 277 -3.86 23.14 -18.08
N GLN A 278 -5.03 23.72 -17.84
CA GLN A 278 -5.57 23.94 -16.50
C GLN A 278 -5.83 22.61 -15.77
N LEU A 279 -6.36 21.62 -16.50
CA LEU A 279 -6.55 20.27 -15.98
C LEU A 279 -5.20 19.59 -15.65
N TRP A 280 -4.17 19.81 -16.47
CA TRP A 280 -2.81 19.34 -16.20
C TRP A 280 -2.20 19.99 -14.96
N ILE A 281 -2.33 21.31 -14.80
CA ILE A 281 -1.93 22.01 -13.57
C ILE A 281 -2.70 21.47 -12.35
N ALA A 282 -4.00 21.19 -12.49
CA ALA A 282 -4.78 20.58 -11.42
C ALA A 282 -4.27 19.17 -11.05
N SER A 283 -3.74 18.41 -12.02
CA SER A 283 -3.14 17.09 -11.79
C SER A 283 -1.80 17.18 -11.07
N LEU A 284 -0.98 18.19 -11.39
CA LEU A 284 0.24 18.51 -10.63
C LEU A 284 -0.07 18.89 -9.18
N LEU A 285 -1.10 19.74 -8.98
CA LEU A 285 -1.56 20.10 -7.64
C LEU A 285 -2.08 18.88 -6.88
N PHE A 286 -2.83 17.99 -7.54
CA PHE A 286 -3.30 16.75 -6.95
C PHE A 286 -2.13 15.87 -6.46
N LEU A 287 -1.09 15.69 -7.27
CA LEU A 287 0.12 14.96 -6.86
C LEU A 287 0.83 15.63 -5.67
N ALA A 288 0.99 16.96 -5.72
CA ALA A 288 1.64 17.72 -4.65
C ALA A 288 0.88 17.60 -3.32
N VAL A 289 -0.46 17.68 -3.38
CA VAL A 289 -1.35 17.53 -2.22
C VAL A 289 -1.28 16.11 -1.63
N ASN A 290 -1.34 15.06 -2.45
CA ASN A 290 -1.21 13.68 -1.96
C ASN A 290 0.18 13.43 -1.34
N THR A 291 1.24 13.98 -1.94
CA THR A 291 2.61 13.89 -1.40
C THR A 291 2.73 14.65 -0.08
N TYR A 292 2.13 15.83 0.03
CA TYR A 292 2.09 16.61 1.27
C TYR A 292 1.35 15.85 2.39
N VAL A 293 0.20 15.24 2.08
CA VAL A 293 -0.56 14.41 3.03
C VAL A 293 0.28 13.21 3.48
N LEU A 294 0.92 12.51 2.54
CA LEU A 294 1.82 11.39 2.83
C LEU A 294 2.94 11.80 3.81
N ILE A 295 3.64 12.91 3.53
CA ILE A 295 4.71 13.44 4.38
C ILE A 295 4.18 13.83 5.76
N ASN A 296 3.04 14.52 5.85
CA ASN A 296 2.47 14.92 7.12
C ASN A 296 2.09 13.72 7.99
N ILE A 297 1.53 12.68 7.39
CA ILE A 297 1.22 11.44 8.11
C ILE A 297 2.51 10.83 8.65
N ILE A 298 3.56 10.70 7.83
CA ILE A 298 4.87 10.16 8.26
C ILE A 298 5.45 10.96 9.43
N LEU A 299 5.50 12.29 9.32
CA LEU A 299 6.14 13.15 10.32
C LEU A 299 5.41 13.19 11.67
N ASN A 300 4.10 12.94 11.67
CA ASN A 300 3.28 13.01 12.89
C ASN A 300 2.81 11.64 13.38
N HIS A 301 3.24 10.54 12.76
CA HIS A 301 2.91 9.19 13.19
C HIS A 301 3.82 8.75 14.33
N VAL A 302 3.22 8.17 15.37
CA VAL A 302 3.95 7.52 16.46
C VAL A 302 4.21 6.08 16.04
N TYR A 303 5.45 5.81 15.65
CA TYR A 303 5.88 4.49 15.20
C TYR A 303 5.61 3.42 16.27
N CYS A 304 4.85 2.38 15.89
CA CYS A 304 4.51 1.28 16.78
C CYS A 304 4.76 -0.06 16.06
N PRO A 305 5.87 -0.76 16.34
CA PRO A 305 6.13 -2.05 15.71
C PRO A 305 5.07 -3.06 16.17
N VAL A 306 4.52 -3.83 15.22
CA VAL A 306 3.45 -4.80 15.50
C VAL A 306 3.95 -5.94 16.41
N PHE A 307 5.22 -6.31 16.26
CA PHE A 307 5.83 -7.42 16.99
C PHE A 307 6.97 -6.93 17.88
N LYS A 308 7.07 -7.49 19.10
CA LYS A 308 8.23 -7.27 19.97
C LYS A 308 9.41 -8.09 19.43
N GLN A 309 10.56 -7.46 19.20
CA GLN A 309 11.78 -8.18 18.86
C GLN A 309 12.17 -9.12 20.02
N LEU A 310 12.32 -10.41 19.75
CA LEU A 310 12.82 -11.36 20.73
C LEU A 310 14.31 -11.09 20.93
N ASN A 311 14.68 -10.53 22.09
CA ASN A 311 16.09 -10.46 22.48
C ASN A 311 16.63 -11.88 22.57
N HIS A 312 17.60 -12.23 21.72
CA HIS A 312 18.49 -13.35 22.00
C HIS A 312 19.25 -12.98 23.28
N THR A 313 18.76 -13.43 24.43
CA THR A 313 19.61 -13.53 25.62
C THR A 313 20.72 -14.49 25.26
N ASN A 314 21.95 -13.96 25.15
CA ASN A 314 23.16 -14.75 25.16
C ASN A 314 23.14 -15.61 26.43
N SER A 315 22.65 -16.84 26.32
CA SER A 315 22.90 -17.90 27.28
C SER A 315 24.35 -18.35 27.06
N ASN A 316 25.28 -17.52 27.52
CA ASN A 316 26.71 -17.79 27.59
C ASN A 316 27.30 -16.92 28.70
N LYS A 317 26.87 -17.18 29.94
CA LYS A 317 27.76 -17.09 31.11
C LYS A 317 27.62 -18.40 31.87
N THR A 318 28.39 -19.34 31.36
CA THR A 318 29.00 -20.49 32.02
C THR A 318 29.03 -20.41 33.55
N MET A 319 28.46 -21.45 34.15
CA MET A 319 28.91 -22.06 35.40
C MET A 319 30.45 -22.11 35.46
N LYS A 320 31.03 -21.50 36.49
CA LYS A 320 32.35 -21.75 37.11
C LYS A 320 32.36 -20.87 38.37
N HIS A 321 32.67 -21.29 39.58
CA HIS A 321 32.91 -22.56 40.25
C HIS A 321 32.79 -22.17 41.75
N ASP A 322 32.18 -23.02 42.56
CA ASP A 322 32.32 -22.97 44.02
C ASP A 322 33.78 -23.15 44.45
#